data_AF-A0AAE1WCI8-F1
#
_entry.id   AF-A0AAE1WCI8-F1
#
_cell.length_a   1.000
_cell.length_b   1.000
_cell.length_c   1.000
_cell.angle_alpha   90.00
_cell.angle_beta   90.00
_cell.angle_gamma   90.00
#
_symmetry.space_group_name_H-M   'P 1'
#
loop_
_entity.id
_entity.type
_entity.pdbx_description
1 polymer ?
#
loop_
_entity_poly.entity_id
_entity_poly.type
_entity_poly.pdbx_seq_one_letter_code
_entity_poly.pdbx_strand_id
1 'polypeptide(L)'
;MHHPLLYAVQGVRYRKLEVILTTTIDKLGKAGETVKVAPGYFRNHLMPKLLAVPNIDKFAHLIREQRKIYQPKEAEEVKVVSKTEETNLKEYIAATNRLASARLVCISNLKL
;
A
#
# COMPACT_ATOMS: atom_id res chain seq x y z
N MET A 1 -2.84 -6.30 -31.85
CA MET A 1 -2.54 -4.85 -31.75
C MET A 1 -3.67 -4.06 -32.40
N HIS A 2 -4.62 -3.51 -31.62
CA HIS A 2 -5.69 -2.69 -32.17
C HIS A 2 -5.26 -1.22 -32.19
N HIS A 3 -5.13 -0.67 -33.40
CA HIS A 3 -4.67 0.70 -33.64
C HIS A 3 -5.77 1.73 -33.29
N PRO A 4 -5.45 2.85 -32.62
CA PRO A 4 -6.42 3.83 -32.12
C PRO A 4 -7.34 4.45 -33.19
N LEU A 5 -6.91 4.55 -34.45
CA LEU A 5 -7.77 5.07 -35.54
C LEU A 5 -8.86 4.09 -35.98
N LEU A 6 -8.74 2.80 -35.65
CA LEU A 6 -9.78 1.80 -35.96
C LEU A 6 -11.01 1.92 -35.06
N TYR A 7 -10.96 2.76 -34.01
CA TYR A 7 -12.07 2.95 -33.07
C TYR A 7 -13.19 3.84 -33.64
N ALA A 8 -12.89 4.72 -34.60
CA ALA A 8 -13.89 5.64 -35.16
C ALA A 8 -14.68 5.03 -36.32
N VAL A 9 -14.09 4.10 -37.07
CA VAL A 9 -14.69 3.54 -38.31
C VAL A 9 -15.56 2.32 -38.03
N GLN A 10 -15.26 1.57 -36.97
CA GLN A 10 -16.06 0.43 -36.60
C GLN A 10 -17.13 0.91 -35.62
N GLY A 11 -18.42 0.66 -35.87
CA GLY A 11 -19.52 0.78 -34.90
C GLY A 11 -19.38 -0.21 -33.73
N VAL A 12 -18.15 -0.41 -33.26
CA VAL A 12 -17.71 -1.40 -32.30
C VAL A 12 -18.07 -0.88 -30.93
N ARG A 13 -19.07 -1.56 -30.39
CA ARG A 13 -19.48 -1.55 -28.99
C ARG A 13 -18.25 -1.43 -28.09
N TYR A 14 -18.35 -0.50 -27.15
CA TYR A 14 -17.35 -0.11 -26.16
C TYR A 14 -16.54 -1.29 -25.59
N ARG A 15 -15.37 -1.59 -26.18
CA ARG A 15 -14.43 -2.56 -25.59
C ARG A 15 -13.73 -1.90 -24.40
N LYS A 16 -13.75 -2.58 -23.26
CA LYS A 16 -12.98 -2.17 -22.07
C LYS A 16 -11.48 -2.17 -22.43
N LEU A 17 -10.79 -1.10 -22.05
CA LEU A 17 -9.37 -0.86 -22.26
C LEU A 17 -8.57 -1.34 -21.04
N GLU A 18 -7.46 -2.03 -21.26
CA GLU A 18 -6.55 -2.43 -20.19
C GLU A 18 -5.49 -1.34 -19.94
N VAL A 19 -5.36 -0.94 -18.68
CA VAL A 19 -4.43 0.11 -18.23
C VAL A 19 -3.73 -0.33 -16.96
N ILE A 20 -2.51 0.13 -16.75
CA ILE A 20 -1.71 -0.10 -15.55
C ILE A 20 -1.81 1.16 -14.68
N LEU A 21 -2.21 1.01 -13.43
CA LEU A 21 -2.29 2.14 -12.50
C LEU A 21 -0.88 2.55 -12.05
N THR A 22 -0.60 3.83 -12.00
CA THR A 22 0.64 4.37 -11.41
C THR A 22 0.45 4.71 -9.94
N THR A 23 -0.78 5.09 -9.57
CA THR A 23 -1.17 5.50 -8.22
C THR A 23 -2.31 4.62 -7.72
N THR A 24 -2.38 4.40 -6.41
CA THR A 24 -3.51 3.70 -5.77
C THR A 24 -4.77 4.55 -5.84
N ILE A 25 -5.89 3.96 -6.27
CA ILE A 25 -7.19 4.62 -6.36
C ILE A 25 -8.24 3.71 -5.74
N ASP A 26 -8.98 4.19 -4.74
CA ASP A 26 -9.85 3.39 -3.86
C ASP A 26 -10.87 2.51 -4.60
N LYS A 27 -11.37 2.96 -5.76
CA LYS A 27 -12.39 2.24 -6.55
C LYS A 27 -11.83 1.38 -7.68
N LEU A 28 -10.56 1.53 -8.03
CA LEU A 28 -9.94 0.85 -9.18
C LEU A 28 -8.97 -0.24 -8.74
N GLY A 29 -8.09 0.05 -7.78
CA GLY A 29 -7.03 -0.87 -7.38
C GLY A 29 -5.78 -0.17 -6.87
N LYS A 30 -4.73 -0.96 -6.66
CA LYS A 30 -3.44 -0.47 -6.14
C LYS A 30 -2.50 -0.03 -7.26
N ALA A 31 -1.51 0.79 -6.91
CA ALA A 31 -0.43 1.14 -7.83
C ALA A 31 0.27 -0.12 -8.40
N GLY A 32 0.47 -0.12 -9.72
CA GLY A 32 1.07 -1.18 -10.52
C GLY A 32 0.12 -2.31 -10.92
N GLU A 33 -1.16 -2.24 -10.57
CA GLU A 33 -2.17 -3.23 -10.97
C GLU A 33 -2.71 -2.94 -12.37
N THR A 34 -2.96 -4.01 -13.15
CA THR A 34 -3.58 -3.90 -14.47
C THR A 34 -5.10 -4.01 -14.34
N VAL A 35 -5.83 -2.97 -14.75
CA VAL A 35 -7.28 -2.87 -14.62
C VAL A 35 -7.96 -2.62 -15.96
N LYS A 36 -9.19 -3.13 -16.11
CA LYS A 36 -10.03 -2.94 -17.30
C LYS A 36 -10.96 -1.75 -17.11
N VAL A 37 -10.69 -0.65 -17.80
CA VAL A 37 -11.44 0.61 -17.70
C VAL A 37 -12.14 0.98 -19.00
N ALA A 38 -13.06 1.92 -18.86
CA ALA A 38 -13.69 2.63 -19.96
C ALA A 38 -12.64 3.44 -20.76
N PRO A 39 -12.49 3.31 -22.09
CA PRO A 39 -11.55 4.15 -22.87
C PRO A 39 -11.78 5.66 -22.70
N GLY A 40 -13.04 6.09 -22.57
CA GLY A 40 -13.37 7.50 -22.30
C GLY A 40 -12.90 7.95 -20.92
N TYR A 41 -13.04 7.08 -19.91
CA TYR A 41 -12.56 7.36 -18.57
C TYR A 41 -11.02 7.45 -18.52
N PHE A 42 -10.33 6.57 -19.24
CA PHE A 42 -8.88 6.66 -19.39
C PHE A 42 -8.44 7.97 -20.03
N ARG A 43 -8.98 8.32 -21.21
CA ARG A 43 -8.56 9.51 -21.96
C ARG A 43 -8.90 10.83 -21.27
N ASN A 44 -10.07 10.91 -20.62
CA ASN A 44 -10.57 12.17 -20.07
C ASN A 44 -10.14 12.41 -18.62
N HIS A 45 -9.85 11.34 -17.86
CA HIS A 45 -9.58 11.45 -16.42
C HIS A 45 -8.21 10.92 -16.02
N LEU A 46 -7.89 9.67 -16.37
CA LEU A 46 -6.68 9.01 -15.87
C LEU A 46 -5.42 9.49 -16.59
N MET A 47 -5.49 9.67 -17.91
CA MET A 47 -4.35 10.06 -18.75
C MET A 47 -3.87 11.48 -18.47
N PRO A 48 -4.73 12.52 -18.42
CA PRO A 48 -4.27 13.90 -18.17
C PRO A 48 -3.65 14.07 -16.79
N LYS A 49 -4.08 13.25 -15.82
CA LYS A 49 -3.58 13.25 -14.43
C LYS A 49 -2.43 12.26 -14.19
N LEU A 50 -1.98 11.54 -15.24
CA LEU A 50 -0.90 10.54 -15.16
C LEU A 50 -1.15 9.44 -14.11
N LEU A 51 -2.43 9.12 -13.83
CA LEU A 51 -2.84 8.11 -12.84
C LEU A 51 -2.79 6.68 -13.38
N ALA A 52 -2.76 6.52 -14.70
CA ALA A 52 -2.66 5.24 -15.37
C ALA A 52 -1.95 5.37 -16.71
N VAL A 53 -1.37 4.27 -17.16
CA VAL A 53 -0.63 4.14 -18.43
C VAL A 53 -1.24 2.99 -19.23
N PRO A 54 -1.34 3.04 -20.57
CA PRO A 54 -1.85 1.91 -21.34
C PRO A 54 -1.00 0.66 -21.11
N ASN A 55 -1.65 -0.51 -21.10
CA ASN A 55 -0.97 -1.80 -20.97
C ASN A 55 -0.22 -2.15 -22.28
N ILE A 56 0.96 -1.56 -22.45
CA ILE A 56 1.93 -1.87 -23.50
C ILE A 56 3.15 -2.45 -22.80
N ASP A 57 3.77 -3.47 -23.39
CA ASP A 57 4.89 -4.22 -22.78
C ASP A 57 6.03 -3.29 -22.30
N LYS A 58 6.34 -2.24 -23.07
CA LYS A 58 7.33 -1.22 -22.71
C LYS A 58 7.00 -0.54 -21.38
N PHE A 59 5.75 -0.12 -21.19
CA PHE A 59 5.31 0.55 -19.97
C PHE A 59 5.20 -0.43 -18.80
N ALA A 60 4.75 -1.65 -19.05
CA ALA A 60 4.72 -2.70 -18.04
C ALA A 60 6.12 -2.99 -17.48
N HIS A 61 7.13 -3.02 -18.35
CA HIS A 61 8.53 -3.20 -17.93
C HIS A 61 9.02 -2.01 -17.08
N LEU A 62 8.82 -0.78 -17.55
CA LEU A 62 9.22 0.43 -16.82
C LEU A 62 8.59 0.51 -15.42
N ILE A 63 7.30 0.21 -15.29
CA ILE A 63 6.60 0.22 -14.01
C ILE A 63 7.17 -0.84 -13.06
N ARG A 64 7.53 -2.03 -13.57
CA ARG A 64 8.16 -3.08 -12.78
C ARG A 64 9.55 -2.66 -12.29
N GLU A 65 10.35 -2.04 -13.13
CA GLU A 65 11.69 -1.54 -12.76
C GLU A 65 11.59 -0.41 -11.74
N GLN A 66 10.73 0.57 -11.97
CA GLN A 66 10.46 1.64 -11.01
C GLN A 66 10.03 1.06 -9.66
N ARG A 67 9.13 0.08 -9.65
CA ARG A 67 8.67 -0.54 -8.41
C ARG A 67 9.78 -1.27 -7.65
N LYS A 68 10.76 -1.87 -8.33
CA LYS A 68 11.93 -2.48 -7.68
C LYS A 68 12.81 -1.44 -6.99
N ILE A 69 12.94 -0.26 -7.58
CA ILE A 69 13.75 0.84 -7.03
C ILE A 69 13.02 1.52 -5.87
N TYR A 70 11.72 1.78 -6.05
CA TYR A 70 10.90 2.53 -5.10
C TYR A 70 10.24 1.68 -4.03
N GLN A 71 10.32 0.34 -4.08
CA GLN A 71 9.92 -0.49 -2.96
C GLN A 71 10.79 -0.14 -1.76
N PRO A 72 10.28 0.62 -0.78
CA PRO A 72 11.03 0.90 0.41
C PRO A 72 11.02 -0.39 1.23
N LYS A 73 12.02 -0.55 2.08
CA LYS A 73 12.11 -1.59 3.11
C LYS A 73 11.03 -1.42 4.20
N GLU A 74 9.81 -0.98 3.86
CA GLU A 74 8.70 -0.74 4.78
C GLU A 74 8.28 -2.02 5.53
N ALA A 75 8.52 -3.20 4.94
CA ALA A 75 8.25 -4.46 5.63
C ALA A 75 9.23 -4.77 6.78
N GLU A 76 10.40 -4.13 6.83
CA GLU A 76 11.38 -4.30 7.90
C GLU A 76 11.24 -3.23 8.98
N GLU A 77 11.03 -1.96 8.62
CA GLU A 77 10.96 -0.87 9.60
C GLU A 77 9.73 -0.97 10.52
N VAL A 78 8.55 -1.35 10.00
CA VAL A 78 7.33 -1.50 10.81
C VAL A 78 7.47 -2.63 11.86
N LYS A 79 8.19 -3.71 11.51
CA LYS A 79 8.43 -4.83 12.44
C LYS A 79 9.48 -4.52 13.50
N VAL A 80 10.43 -3.65 13.21
CA VAL A 80 11.46 -3.26 14.18
C VAL A 80 10.88 -2.26 15.18
N VAL A 81 10.09 -1.29 14.71
CA VAL A 81 9.42 -0.32 15.60
C VAL A 81 8.44 -1.03 16.54
N SER A 82 7.58 -1.92 16.04
CA SER A 82 6.59 -2.61 16.88
C SER A 82 7.25 -3.46 17.99
N LYS A 83 8.34 -4.16 17.68
CA LYS A 83 9.08 -4.97 18.66
C LYS A 83 9.73 -4.12 19.75
N THR A 84 10.24 -2.94 19.40
CA THR A 84 10.93 -2.04 20.34
C THR A 84 9.94 -1.42 21.33
N GLU A 85 8.74 -1.08 20.86
CA GLU A 85 7.66 -0.57 21.71
C GLU A 85 7.13 -1.66 22.66
N GLU A 86 6.95 -2.89 22.15
CA GLU A 86 6.53 -4.05 22.95
C GLU A 86 7.51 -4.40 24.07
N THR A 87 8.83 -4.29 23.83
CA THR A 87 9.85 -4.55 24.86
C THR A 87 9.82 -3.50 25.97
N ASN A 88 9.74 -2.21 25.60
CA ASN A 88 9.69 -1.10 26.56
C ASN A 88 8.44 -1.17 27.46
N LEU A 89 7.28 -1.54 26.90
CA LEU A 89 6.04 -1.71 27.67
C LEU A 89 6.14 -2.87 28.66
N LYS A 90 6.73 -4.00 28.26
CA LYS A 90 6.93 -5.17 29.15
C LYS A 90 7.84 -4.83 30.33
N GLU A 91 8.91 -4.09 30.10
CA GLU A 91 9.82 -3.65 31.16
C GLU A 91 9.13 -2.72 32.17
N TYR A 92 8.34 -1.77 31.66
CA TYR A 92 7.56 -0.86 32.50
C TYR A 92 6.57 -1.63 33.40
N ILE A 93 5.82 -2.58 32.84
CA ILE A 93 4.86 -3.41 33.56
C ILE A 93 5.56 -4.27 34.64
N ALA A 94 6.72 -4.85 34.29
CA ALA A 94 7.49 -5.65 35.23
C ALA A 94 8.03 -4.81 36.41
N ALA A 95 8.47 -3.57 36.14
CA ALA A 95 8.90 -2.63 37.18
C ALA A 95 7.76 -2.22 38.12
N THR A 96 6.57 -1.94 37.58
CA THR A 96 5.39 -1.62 38.40
C THR A 96 4.95 -2.79 39.27
N ASN A 97 4.96 -4.00 38.73
CA ASN A 97 4.63 -5.21 39.49
C ASN A 97 5.63 -5.48 40.63
N ARG A 98 6.93 -5.26 40.41
CA ARG A 98 7.96 -5.35 41.46
C ARG A 98 7.75 -4.33 42.58
N LEU A 99 7.44 -3.09 42.21
CA LEU A 99 7.18 -2.02 43.17
C LEU A 99 5.91 -2.31 44.00
N ALA A 100 4.84 -2.77 43.34
CA ALA A 100 3.59 -3.12 44.00
C ALA A 100 3.78 -4.29 44.98
N SER A 101 4.50 -5.34 44.57
CA SER A 101 4.80 -6.48 45.44
C SER A 101 5.70 -6.09 46.61
N ALA A 102 6.74 -5.29 46.39
CA ALA A 102 7.57 -4.76 47.49
C ALA A 102 6.75 -3.89 48.48
N ARG A 103 5.88 -3.02 47.97
CA ARG A 103 5.01 -2.17 48.79
C ARG A 103 4.06 -3.01 49.66
N LEU A 104 3.49 -4.08 49.11
CA LEU A 104 2.63 -5.01 49.86
C LEU A 104 3.39 -5.68 51.01
N VAL A 105 4.62 -6.13 50.75
CA VAL A 105 5.49 -6.75 51.77
C VAL A 105 5.84 -5.76 52.89
N CYS A 106 6.18 -4.51 52.56
CA CYS A 106 6.47 -3.50 53.58
C CYS A 106 5.22 -3.19 54.44
N ILE A 107 4.05 -3.07 53.81
CA ILE A 107 2.79 -2.82 54.53
C ILE A 107 2.43 -4.01 55.44
N SER A 108 2.63 -5.26 55.00
CA SER A 108 2.34 -6.43 55.82
C SER A 108 3.30 -6.55 57.01
N ASN A 109 4.58 -6.21 56.84
CA ASN A 109 5.56 -6.24 57.93
C ASN A 109 5.38 -5.12 58.96
N LEU A 110 4.78 -3.99 58.58
CA LEU A 110 4.46 -2.88 59.47
C LEU A 110 3.16 -3.08 60.28
N LYS A 111 2.41 -4.16 60.02
CA LYS A 111 1.11 -4.43 60.64
C LYS A 111 1.12 -5.62 61.60
N LEU A 112 2.31 -6.18 61.86
CA LEU A 112 2.65 -7.11 62.94
C LEU A 112 3.28 -6.35 64.10
#